data_AF-A0AAW4DV97-F1
#
_entry.id   AF-A0AAW4DV97-F1
#
_cell.length_a   1.000
_cell.length_b   1.000
_cell.length_c   1.000
_cell.angle_alpha   90.00
_cell.angle_beta   90.00
_cell.angle_gamma   90.00
#
_symmetry.space_group_name_H-M   'P 1'
#
loop_
_entity.id
_entity.type
_entity.pdbx_description
1 polymer ?
#
loop_
_entity_poly.entity_id
_entity_poly.type
_entity_poly.pdbx_seq_one_letter_code
_entity_poly.pdbx_strand_id
1 'polypeptide(L)'
;MSETDNEERLQIAERLRTAREYLGLSQAEIAQLVGLTRTAITGIESGARKVEATELKRLSSIYRRSVEYLLTGCEPAYSGPEQFAFLARAIKGLTQKDVDEVARFAKFLRASKAN
;
A
#
# COMPACT_ATOMS: atom_id res chain seq x y z
N MET A 1 5.02 0.06 -27.87
CA MET A 1 4.15 0.18 -26.69
C MET A 1 2.84 0.72 -27.20
N SER A 2 1.75 0.02 -26.92
CA SER A 2 0.41 0.49 -27.28
C SER A 2 0.08 1.76 -26.48
N GLU A 3 -0.89 2.56 -26.94
CA GLU A 3 -1.39 3.71 -26.16
C GLU A 3 -1.95 3.24 -24.81
N THR A 4 -2.56 2.06 -24.78
CA THR A 4 -3.09 1.41 -23.56
C THR A 4 -1.97 1.07 -22.56
N ASP A 5 -0.83 0.53 -23.00
CA ASP A 5 0.31 0.23 -22.12
C ASP A 5 0.88 1.50 -21.49
N ASN A 6 0.75 2.64 -22.18
CA ASN A 6 1.22 3.92 -21.71
C ASN A 6 0.30 4.50 -20.64
N GLU A 7 -1.01 4.43 -20.86
CA GLU A 7 -2.01 4.85 -19.88
C GLU A 7 -1.93 4.00 -18.60
N GLU A 8 -1.84 2.68 -18.72
CA GLU A 8 -1.70 1.78 -17.58
C GLU A 8 -0.44 2.11 -16.75
N ARG A 9 0.69 2.39 -17.41
CA ARG A 9 1.92 2.80 -16.72
C ARG A 9 1.75 4.10 -15.95
N LEU A 10 1.05 5.09 -16.51
CA LEU A 10 0.79 6.36 -15.84
C LEU A 10 -0.12 6.17 -14.61
N GLN A 11 -1.10 5.27 -14.69
CA GLN A 11 -1.96 4.95 -13.55
C GLN A 11 -1.18 4.24 -12.42
N ILE A 12 -0.26 3.33 -12.76
CA ILE A 12 0.63 2.69 -11.77
C ILE A 12 1.55 3.74 -11.13
N ALA A 13 2.13 4.62 -11.94
CA ALA A 13 3.01 5.71 -11.48
C ALA A 13 2.29 6.62 -10.47
N GLU A 14 1.05 7.00 -10.78
CA GLU A 14 0.19 7.75 -9.88
C GLU A 14 0.03 6.99 -8.56
N ARG A 15 -0.44 5.74 -8.58
CA ARG A 15 -0.73 4.98 -7.35
C ARG A 15 0.50 4.87 -6.45
N LEU A 16 1.69 4.69 -7.02
CA LEU A 16 2.95 4.68 -6.27
C LEU A 16 3.24 6.03 -5.61
N ARG A 17 2.98 7.13 -6.32
CA ARG A 17 3.12 8.49 -5.80
C ARG A 17 2.12 8.76 -4.68
N THR A 18 0.84 8.47 -4.89
CA THR A 18 -0.21 8.66 -3.88
C THR A 18 0.07 7.84 -2.62
N ALA A 19 0.51 6.59 -2.77
CA ALA A 19 0.88 5.76 -1.62
C ALA A 19 2.06 6.33 -0.83
N ARG A 20 3.07 6.90 -1.50
CA ARG A 20 4.18 7.61 -0.86
C ARG A 20 3.68 8.83 -0.08
N GLU A 21 2.87 9.67 -0.73
CA GLU A 21 2.37 10.92 -0.16
C GLU A 21 1.43 10.67 1.03
N TYR A 22 0.63 9.60 0.98
CA TYR A 22 -0.20 9.17 2.10
C TYR A 22 0.61 8.85 3.37
N LEU A 23 1.84 8.35 3.21
CA LEU A 23 2.76 8.10 4.32
C LEU A 23 3.59 9.33 4.72
N GLY A 24 3.39 10.48 4.06
CA GLY A 24 4.15 11.70 4.32
C GLY A 24 5.62 11.64 3.91
N LEU A 25 6.00 10.66 3.08
CA LEU A 25 7.39 10.44 2.69
C LEU A 25 7.78 11.33 1.49
N SER A 26 8.97 11.90 1.52
CA SER A 26 9.61 12.52 0.36
C SER A 26 10.14 11.47 -0.61
N GLN A 27 10.37 11.89 -1.86
CA GLN A 27 11.01 11.03 -2.87
C GLN A 27 12.44 10.60 -2.47
N ALA A 28 13.14 11.40 -1.66
CA ALA A 28 14.47 11.08 -1.17
C ALA A 28 14.43 9.97 -0.11
N GLU A 29 13.48 10.05 0.83
CA GLU A 29 13.31 9.05 1.88
C GLU A 29 12.93 7.69 1.31
N ILE A 30 11.96 7.63 0.40
CA ILE A 30 11.58 6.34 -0.19
C ILE A 30 12.71 5.75 -1.06
N ALA A 31 13.48 6.59 -1.75
CA ALA A 31 14.62 6.15 -2.52
C ALA A 31 15.64 5.42 -1.63
N GLN A 32 15.94 5.98 -0.45
CA GLN A 32 16.81 5.33 0.52
C GLN A 32 16.22 4.01 1.03
N LEU A 33 14.94 3.99 1.41
CA LEU A 33 14.28 2.80 1.95
C LEU A 33 14.23 1.64 0.94
N VAL A 34 14.02 1.95 -0.34
CA VAL A 34 13.87 0.93 -1.39
C VAL A 34 15.21 0.56 -2.04
N GLY A 35 16.28 1.34 -1.80
CA GLY A 35 17.61 1.15 -2.37
C GLY A 35 17.73 1.63 -3.81
N LEU A 36 17.10 2.77 -4.14
CA LEU A 36 17.13 3.43 -5.44
C LEU A 36 17.66 4.86 -5.32
N THR A 37 17.91 5.50 -6.46
CA THR A 37 18.20 6.94 -6.50
C THR A 37 16.90 7.73 -6.46
N ARG A 38 16.95 8.97 -5.95
CA ARG A 38 15.80 9.89 -5.99
C ARG A 38 15.28 10.07 -7.42
N THR A 39 16.18 10.20 -8.40
CA THR A 39 15.82 10.33 -9.82
C THR A 39 15.07 9.11 -10.35
N ALA A 40 15.42 7.90 -9.90
CA ALA A 40 14.68 6.70 -10.27
C ALA A 40 13.24 6.75 -9.75
N ILE A 41 13.03 7.19 -8.49
CA ILE A 41 11.70 7.40 -7.92
C ILE A 41 10.92 8.46 -8.71
N THR A 42 11.53 9.62 -9.00
CA THR A 42 10.90 10.67 -9.82
C THR A 42 10.51 10.16 -11.21
N GLY A 43 11.35 9.34 -11.84
CA GLY A 43 11.06 8.74 -13.14
C GLY A 43 9.92 7.72 -13.08
N ILE A 44 9.87 6.92 -12.00
CA ILE A 44 8.78 5.95 -11.76
C ILE A 44 7.46 6.70 -11.53
N GLU A 45 7.43 7.68 -10.63
CA GLU A 45 6.21 8.43 -10.26
C GLU A 45 5.68 9.36 -11.37
N SER A 46 6.50 9.68 -12.36
CA SER A 46 6.07 10.41 -13.57
C SER A 46 5.70 9.50 -14.74
N GLY A 47 5.88 8.18 -14.59
CA GLY A 47 5.69 7.21 -15.68
C GLY A 47 6.77 7.29 -16.78
N ALA A 48 7.80 8.12 -16.62
CA ALA A 48 8.94 8.20 -17.53
C ALA A 48 9.81 6.94 -17.49
N ARG A 49 9.81 6.22 -16.36
CA ARG A 49 10.51 4.96 -16.15
C ARG A 49 9.55 3.89 -15.64
N LYS A 50 9.74 2.65 -16.12
CA LYS A 50 9.03 1.48 -15.60
C LYS A 50 9.54 1.11 -14.21
N VAL A 51 8.63 0.66 -13.36
CA VAL A 51 8.97 0.02 -12.08
C VAL A 51 9.24 -1.46 -12.32
N GLU A 52 10.38 -1.95 -11.82
CA GLU A 52 10.72 -3.37 -11.92
C GLU A 52 9.95 -4.19 -10.87
N ALA A 53 9.69 -5.47 -11.16
CA ALA A 53 8.91 -6.32 -10.24
C ALA A 53 9.51 -6.40 -8.82
N THR A 54 10.84 -6.41 -8.70
CA THR A 54 11.54 -6.43 -7.41
C THR A 54 11.50 -5.08 -6.68
N GLU A 55 11.44 -3.96 -7.42
CA GLU A 55 11.20 -2.63 -6.87
C GLU A 55 9.76 -2.53 -6.36
N LEU A 56 8.79 -2.97 -7.17
CA LEU A 56 7.36 -2.96 -6.84
C LEU A 56 7.05 -3.77 -5.58
N LYS A 57 7.66 -4.96 -5.41
CA LYS A 57 7.53 -5.78 -4.19
C LYS A 57 8.07 -5.08 -2.94
N ARG A 58 9.17 -4.34 -3.07
CA ARG A 58 9.74 -3.57 -1.94
C ARG A 58 8.84 -2.37 -1.61
N LEU A 59 8.41 -1.63 -2.63
CA LEU A 59 7.48 -0.51 -2.47
C LEU A 59 6.16 -0.97 -1.83
N SER A 60 5.59 -2.10 -2.24
CA SER A 60 4.37 -2.65 -1.66
C SER A 60 4.51 -2.91 -0.15
N SER A 61 5.67 -3.42 0.26
CA SER A 61 5.98 -3.70 1.66
C SER A 61 6.11 -2.42 2.49
N ILE A 62 6.77 -1.38 1.94
CA ILE A 62 6.95 -0.08 2.60
C ILE A 62 5.62 0.66 2.69
N TYR A 63 4.87 0.69 1.58
CA TYR A 63 3.60 1.38 1.46
C TYR A 63 2.44 0.69 2.18
N ARG A 64 2.66 -0.53 2.69
CA ARG A 64 1.62 -1.36 3.32
C ARG A 64 0.41 -1.56 2.41
N ARG A 65 0.68 -1.73 1.11
CA ARG A 65 -0.30 -2.02 0.06
C ARG A 65 0.06 -3.33 -0.62
N SER A 66 -0.94 -4.01 -1.15
CA SER A 66 -0.71 -5.19 -2.00
C SER A 66 -0.09 -4.76 -3.33
N VAL A 67 0.65 -5.68 -3.97
CA VAL A 67 1.13 -5.47 -5.35
C VAL A 67 -0.06 -5.33 -6.30
N GLU A 68 -1.13 -6.09 -6.08
CA GLU A 68 -2.37 -6.01 -6.85
C GLU A 68 -2.99 -4.61 -6.80
N TYR A 69 -3.08 -4.00 -5.62
CA TYR A 69 -3.55 -2.62 -5.48
C TYR A 69 -2.67 -1.65 -6.26
N LEU A 70 -1.35 -1.77 -6.16
CA LEU A 70 -0.43 -0.87 -6.88
C LEU A 70 -0.53 -1.04 -8.40
N LEU A 71 -0.84 -2.25 -8.89
CA LEU A 71 -1.00 -2.54 -10.31
C LEU A 71 -2.38 -2.17 -10.86
N THR A 72 -3.44 -2.37 -10.10
CA THR A 72 -4.83 -2.32 -10.62
C THR A 72 -5.69 -1.25 -9.97
N GLY A 73 -5.29 -0.71 -8.82
CA GLY A 73 -6.13 0.14 -7.97
C GLY A 73 -7.17 -0.62 -7.15
N CYS A 74 -7.34 -1.93 -7.38
CA CYS A 74 -8.21 -2.78 -6.59
C CYS A 74 -7.46 -3.24 -5.34
N GLU A 75 -7.92 -2.83 -4.16
CA GLU A 75 -7.48 -3.50 -2.94
C GLU A 75 -8.03 -4.93 -2.98
N PRO A 76 -7.21 -5.97 -2.70
CA PRO A 76 -7.69 -7.33 -2.66
C PRO A 76 -8.90 -7.36 -1.74
N ALA A 77 -9.98 -7.97 -2.23
CA ALA A 77 -11.16 -8.22 -1.44
C ALA A 77 -10.78 -9.23 -0.36
N TYR A 78 -10.19 -8.72 0.70
CA TYR A 78 -10.11 -9.36 1.98
C TYR A 78 -11.56 -9.67 2.36
N SER A 79 -11.97 -10.90 2.07
CA SER A 79 -13.30 -11.44 2.32
C SER A 79 -13.10 -12.90 2.71
N GLY A 80 -13.34 -13.22 3.99
CA GLY A 80 -13.23 -14.58 4.48
C GLY A 80 -12.07 -14.85 5.48
N PRO A 81 -11.76 -16.13 5.75
CA PRO A 81 -10.94 -16.58 6.87
C PRO A 81 -9.51 -16.01 6.92
N GLU A 82 -8.94 -15.61 5.78
CA GLU A 82 -7.58 -15.07 5.71
C GLU A 82 -7.44 -13.71 6.41
N GLN A 83 -8.48 -12.88 6.41
CA GLN A 83 -8.50 -11.64 7.21
C GLN A 83 -8.43 -11.94 8.70
N PHE A 84 -9.24 -12.90 9.15
CA PHE A 84 -9.26 -13.30 10.54
C PHE A 84 -7.92 -13.91 10.93
N ALA A 85 -7.28 -14.66 10.04
CA ALA A 85 -5.93 -15.19 10.25
C ALA A 85 -4.88 -14.07 10.32
N PHE A 86 -4.97 -13.04 9.47
CA PHE A 86 -4.08 -11.88 9.54
C PHE A 86 -4.27 -11.09 10.83
N LEU A 87 -5.52 -10.79 11.21
CA LEU A 87 -5.85 -10.11 12.47
C LEU A 87 -5.38 -10.94 13.67
N ALA A 88 -5.63 -12.25 13.68
CA ALA A 88 -5.19 -13.16 14.72
C ALA A 88 -3.65 -13.19 14.87
N ARG A 89 -2.91 -13.07 13.77
CA ARG A 89 -1.44 -12.92 13.80
C ARG A 89 -1.02 -11.54 14.31
N ALA A 90 -1.71 -10.48 13.89
CA ALA A 90 -1.37 -9.10 14.27
C ALA A 90 -1.62 -8.81 15.75
N ILE A 91 -2.63 -9.45 16.36
CA ILE A 91 -2.93 -9.31 17.79
C ILE A 91 -2.09 -10.26 18.67
N LYS A 92 -1.36 -11.21 18.07
CA LYS A 92 -0.51 -12.14 18.80
C LYS A 92 0.66 -11.38 19.45
N GLY A 93 0.65 -11.29 20.78
CA GLY A 93 1.66 -10.57 21.56
C GLY A 93 1.22 -9.19 22.05
N LEU A 94 -0.01 -8.76 21.73
CA LEU A 94 -0.62 -7.59 22.35
C LEU A 94 -1.05 -7.87 23.78
N THR A 95 -1.07 -6.83 24.61
CA THR A 95 -1.62 -6.94 25.96
C THR A 95 -3.14 -7.01 25.93
N GLN A 96 -3.76 -7.50 27.00
CA GLN A 96 -5.23 -7.52 27.10
C GLN A 96 -5.84 -6.13 26.86
N LYS A 97 -5.19 -5.08 27.36
CA LYS A 97 -5.63 -3.70 27.20
C LYS A 97 -5.64 -3.27 25.72
N ASP A 98 -4.62 -3.62 24.96
CA ASP A 98 -4.52 -3.28 23.54
C ASP A 98 -5.58 -4.03 22.72
N VAL A 99 -5.83 -5.30 23.06
CA VAL A 99 -6.89 -6.10 22.45
C VAL A 99 -8.27 -5.47 22.73
N ASP A 100 -8.50 -4.95 23.94
CA ASP A 100 -9.74 -4.27 24.30
C ASP A 100 -9.93 -2.94 23.55
N GLU A 101 -8.86 -2.20 23.24
CA GLU A 101 -8.90 -1.00 22.39
C GLU A 101 -9.27 -1.36 20.94
N VAL A 102 -8.66 -2.40 20.38
CA VAL A 102 -9.01 -2.90 19.03
C VAL A 102 -10.49 -3.30 18.98
N ALA A 103 -11.00 -3.98 20.01
CA ALA A 103 -12.40 -4.34 20.10
C ALA A 103 -13.34 -3.11 20.20
N ARG A 104 -12.94 -2.06 20.92
CA ARG A 104 -13.67 -0.79 20.99
C ARG A 104 -13.73 -0.11 19.63
N PHE A 105 -12.62 -0.04 18.92
CA PHE A 105 -12.56 0.56 17.59
C PHE A 105 -13.43 -0.20 16.57
N ALA A 106 -13.43 -1.53 16.61
CA ALA A 106 -14.31 -2.35 15.77
C ALA A 106 -15.81 -2.08 16.06
N LYS A 107 -16.20 -1.94 17.34
CA LYS A 107 -17.56 -1.56 17.73
C LYS A 107 -17.94 -0.16 17.22
N PHE A 108 -17.01 0.80 17.31
CA PHE A 108 -17.20 2.14 16.78
C PHE A 108 -17.45 2.13 15.27
N LEU A 109 -16.62 1.44 14.49
CA LEU A 109 -16.78 1.33 13.04
C LEU A 109 -18.14 0.71 12.65
N ARG A 110 -18.63 -0.28 13.41
CA ARG A 110 -19.94 -0.88 13.18
C ARG A 110 -21.08 0.12 13.41
N ALA A 111 -20.97 0.97 14.43
CA ALA A 111 -21.96 2.01 14.69
C ALA A 111 -21.92 3.14 13.66
N SER A 112 -20.72 3.50 13.17
CA SER A 112 -20.54 4.56 12.17
C SER A 112 -20.98 4.17 10.75
N LYS A 113 -21.04 2.88 10.41
CA LYS A 113 -21.56 2.38 9.11
C LYS A 113 -23.08 2.32 9.03
N ALA A 114 -23.79 2.56 10.14
CA ALA A 114 -25.25 2.50 10.21
C ALA A 114 -25.94 3.88 10.07
N ASN A 115 -25.15 4.96 9.92
CA ASN A 115 -25.56 6.32 9.57
C ASN A 115 -25.02 6.68 8.19
#